data_AF-A0A0M1NJ72-F1
#
_entry.id   AF-A0A0M1NJ72-F1
#
_cell.length_a   1.000
_cell.length_b   1.000
_cell.length_c   1.000
_cell.angle_alpha   90.00
_cell.angle_beta   90.00
_cell.angle_gamma   90.00
#
_symmetry.space_group_name_H-M   'P 1'
#
loop_
_entity.id
_entity.type
_entity.pdbx_description
1 polymer ?
#
loop_
_entity_poly.entity_id
_entity_poly.type
_entity_poly.pdbx_seq_one_letter_code
_entity_poly.pdbx_strand_id
1 'polypeptide(L)'
;MMKASISQVLFPRLALFRNEFYRGRRFVVRGNVGIRNLERAFGEIESLRFFSTNPNATLVLFSEPNFRGRIRVFRGNTNIGDLDDIIRGEEPESIISSNRRLTLAQIREIRNTGELPNGFRTI
;
A
#
# COMPACT_ATOMS: atom_id res chain seq x y z
N MET A 1 -8.29 17.34 34.09
CA MET A 1 -7.09 16.54 33.77
C MET A 1 -7.24 16.00 32.35
N MET A 2 -6.57 16.59 31.36
CA MET A 2 -6.64 16.09 29.97
C MET A 2 -5.77 14.82 29.88
N LYS A 3 -6.40 13.66 29.65
CA LYS A 3 -5.70 12.42 29.30
C LYS A 3 -5.15 12.60 27.89
N ALA A 4 -3.86 12.91 27.78
CA ALA A 4 -3.17 12.79 26.50
C ALA A 4 -3.12 11.30 26.14
N SER A 5 -3.93 10.85 25.17
CA SER A 5 -3.77 9.52 24.61
C SER A 5 -2.57 9.57 23.66
N ILE A 6 -1.44 8.97 24.06
CA ILE A 6 -0.35 8.71 23.14
C ILE A 6 -0.86 7.68 22.13
N SER A 7 -1.31 8.13 20.96
CA SER A 7 -1.60 7.23 19.85
C SER A 7 -0.27 6.59 19.46
N GLN A 8 -0.11 5.28 19.70
CA GLN A 8 1.04 4.54 19.19
C GLN A 8 1.16 4.80 17.68
N VAL A 9 2.34 5.26 17.25
CA VAL A 9 2.60 5.51 15.83
C VAL A 9 2.69 4.15 15.14
N LEU A 10 1.64 3.79 14.40
CA LEU A 10 1.61 2.56 13.62
C LEU A 10 2.35 2.75 12.29
N PHE A 11 3.34 1.88 12.06
CA PHE A 11 4.07 1.76 10.79
C PHE A 11 3.67 0.49 10.04
N PRO A 12 3.75 0.47 8.70
CA PRO A 12 4.15 1.56 7.81
C PRO A 12 3.10 2.68 7.75
N ARG A 13 3.51 3.83 7.21
CA ARG A 13 2.64 4.93 6.79
C ARG A 13 2.60 4.93 5.27
N LEU A 14 1.43 4.68 4.70
CA LEU A 14 1.14 4.82 3.29
C LEU A 14 0.33 6.11 3.09
N ALA A 15 0.95 7.12 2.49
CA ALA A 15 0.26 8.32 2.05
C ALA A 15 -0.12 8.19 0.58
N LEU A 16 -1.40 8.37 0.26
CA LEU A 16 -1.96 8.32 -1.08
C LEU A 16 -2.42 9.72 -1.49
N PHE A 17 -2.21 10.09 -2.73
CA PHE A 17 -2.47 11.43 -3.25
C PHE A 17 -3.29 11.34 -4.52
N ARG A 18 -4.31 12.21 -4.64
CA ARG A 18 -5.18 12.29 -5.83
C ARG A 18 -4.46 12.77 -7.08
N ASN A 19 -3.30 13.42 -6.93
CA ASN A 19 -2.58 13.99 -8.06
C ASN A 19 -1.14 13.48 -8.07
N GLU A 20 -0.54 13.49 -9.25
CA GLU A 20 0.89 13.28 -9.44
C GLU A 20 1.75 14.19 -8.54
N PHE A 21 2.97 13.75 -8.32
CA PHE A 21 4.02 14.43 -7.57
C PHE A 21 3.60 14.84 -6.16
N TYR A 22 2.80 14.00 -5.51
CA TYR A 22 2.37 14.13 -4.11
C TYR A 22 1.48 15.36 -3.84
N ARG A 23 0.66 15.74 -4.82
CA ARG A 23 -0.21 16.92 -4.76
C ARG A 23 -1.67 16.54 -4.48
N GLY A 24 -2.52 17.55 -4.33
CA GLY A 24 -3.95 17.37 -4.18
C GLY A 24 -4.38 16.74 -2.85
N ARG A 25 -5.54 16.09 -2.86
CA ARG A 25 -6.13 15.49 -1.66
C ARG A 25 -5.28 14.30 -1.20
N ARG A 26 -5.00 14.25 0.10
CA ARG A 26 -4.12 13.26 0.73
C ARG A 26 -4.87 12.36 1.70
N PHE A 27 -4.65 11.05 1.58
CA PHE A 27 -5.09 10.04 2.53
C PHE A 27 -3.89 9.39 3.21
N VAL A 28 -4.03 8.96 4.47
CA VAL A 28 -2.96 8.25 5.17
C VAL A 28 -3.51 6.99 5.81
N VAL A 29 -2.97 5.85 5.38
CA VAL A 29 -3.23 4.54 5.97
C VAL A 29 -2.02 4.12 6.77
N ARG A 30 -2.26 3.54 7.95
CA ARG A 30 -1.20 3.12 8.89
C ARG A 30 -1.29 1.64 9.20
N GLY A 31 -0.14 1.04 9.47
CA GLY A 31 -0.02 -0.38 9.83
C GLY A 31 0.00 -1.33 8.63
N ASN A 32 0.02 -2.63 8.91
CA ASN A 32 -0.08 -3.67 7.89
C ASN A 32 -1.50 -3.66 7.31
N VAL A 33 -1.62 -3.30 6.03
CA VAL A 33 -2.92 -3.13 5.36
C VAL A 33 -2.89 -3.69 3.96
N GLY A 34 -3.97 -4.32 3.54
CA GLY A 34 -4.28 -4.54 2.13
C GLY A 34 -5.49 -3.70 1.74
N ILE A 35 -5.35 -2.88 0.69
CA ILE A 35 -6.42 -2.09 0.08
C ILE A 35 -6.88 -2.87 -1.14
N ARG A 36 -8.10 -3.45 -1.10
CA ARG A 36 -8.58 -4.37 -2.13
C ARG A 36 -9.02 -3.67 -3.41
N ASN A 37 -9.44 -2.41 -3.33
CA ASN A 37 -9.83 -1.64 -4.50
C ASN A 37 -9.55 -0.16 -4.18
N LEU A 38 -8.54 0.40 -4.84
CA LEU A 38 -8.07 1.77 -4.59
C LEU A 38 -9.15 2.79 -4.94
N GLU A 39 -9.76 2.67 -6.12
CA GLU A 39 -10.78 3.60 -6.59
C GLU A 39 -11.99 3.63 -5.66
N ARG A 40 -12.50 2.47 -5.26
CA ARG A 40 -13.63 2.38 -4.33
C ARG A 40 -13.31 2.96 -2.96
N ALA A 41 -12.09 2.77 -2.46
CA ALA A 41 -11.70 3.19 -1.12
C ALA A 41 -11.30 4.68 -1.04
N PHE A 42 -10.63 5.19 -2.07
CA PHE A 42 -9.99 6.51 -2.06
C PHE A 42 -10.21 7.33 -3.34
N GLY A 43 -10.82 6.74 -4.37
CA GLY A 43 -10.88 7.15 -5.78
C GLY A 43 -9.53 7.07 -6.49
N GLU A 44 -9.44 7.67 -7.66
CA GLU A 44 -8.24 7.76 -8.49
C GLU A 44 -7.05 8.32 -7.70
N ILE A 45 -6.00 7.51 -7.52
CA ILE A 45 -4.76 7.88 -6.83
C ILE A 45 -3.65 7.88 -7.87
N GLU A 46 -2.98 9.02 -8.02
CA GLU A 46 -1.92 9.21 -9.03
C GLU A 46 -0.50 9.16 -8.41
N SER A 47 -0.36 9.30 -7.09
CA SER A 47 0.96 9.19 -6.45
C SER A 47 0.91 8.70 -5.00
N LEU A 48 2.03 8.16 -4.50
CA LEU A 48 2.11 7.63 -3.13
C LEU A 48 3.48 7.80 -2.47
N ARG A 49 3.45 7.84 -1.13
CA ARG A 49 4.64 7.72 -0.28
C ARG A 49 4.47 6.59 0.71
N PHE A 50 5.38 5.64 0.70
CA PHE A 50 5.44 4.50 1.60
C PHE A 50 6.66 4.65 2.52
N PHE A 51 6.39 4.74 3.82
CA PHE A 51 7.41 4.89 4.84
C PHE A 51 7.26 3.85 5.96
N SER A 52 8.36 3.25 6.36
CA SER A 52 8.49 2.36 7.51
C SER A 52 9.80 2.60 8.23
N THR A 53 9.82 2.32 9.53
CA THR A 53 11.06 2.23 10.32
C THR A 53 11.78 0.88 10.11
N ASN A 54 11.12 -0.11 9.50
CA ASN A 54 11.72 -1.38 9.14
C ASN A 54 12.30 -1.30 7.72
N PRO A 55 13.62 -1.46 7.52
CA PRO A 55 14.22 -1.44 6.18
C PRO A 55 13.73 -2.60 5.28
N ASN A 56 13.18 -3.67 5.89
CA ASN A 56 12.64 -4.83 5.17
C ASN A 56 11.13 -4.74 4.92
N ALA A 57 10.51 -3.58 5.15
CA ALA A 57 9.12 -3.33 4.82
C ALA A 57 8.85 -3.58 3.33
N THR A 58 7.62 -3.96 3.00
CA THR A 58 7.24 -4.32 1.63
C THR A 58 5.99 -3.55 1.21
N LEU A 59 6.09 -2.88 0.07
CA LEU A 59 4.95 -2.35 -0.68
C LEU A 59 4.74 -3.25 -1.90
N VAL A 60 3.50 -3.67 -2.13
CA VAL A 60 3.12 -4.46 -3.30
C VAL A 60 1.98 -3.74 -4.00
N LEU A 61 2.16 -3.53 -5.30
CA LEU A 61 1.13 -3.01 -6.19
C LEU A 61 0.62 -4.15 -7.07
N PHE A 62 -0.69 -4.16 -7.31
CA PHE A 62 -1.40 -5.12 -8.12
C PHE A 62 -2.21 -4.37 -9.17
N SER A 63 -2.18 -4.83 -10.42
CA SER A 63 -2.89 -4.15 -11.50
C SER A 63 -4.38 -4.46 -11.59
N GLU A 64 -4.88 -5.36 -10.74
CA GLU A 64 -6.31 -5.63 -10.61
C GLU A 64 -6.76 -5.52 -9.15
N PRO A 65 -8.07 -5.30 -8.90
CA PRO A 65 -8.64 -5.37 -7.57
C PRO A 65 -8.43 -6.73 -6.88
N ASN A 66 -8.62 -6.77 -5.57
CA ASN A 66 -8.53 -7.96 -4.73
C ASN A 66 -7.17 -8.68 -4.78
N PHE A 67 -6.10 -7.91 -4.97
CA PHE A 67 -4.72 -8.39 -5.02
C PHE A 67 -4.46 -9.30 -6.23
N ARG A 68 -5.07 -9.02 -7.38
CA ARG A 68 -4.96 -9.85 -8.61
C ARG A 68 -4.09 -9.19 -9.68
N GLY A 69 -4.03 -9.78 -10.87
CA GLY A 69 -3.28 -9.23 -11.99
C GLY A 69 -1.76 -9.25 -11.84
N ARG A 70 -1.11 -8.29 -12.51
CA ARG A 70 0.34 -8.11 -12.53
C ARG A 70 0.82 -7.51 -11.22
N ILE A 71 2.08 -7.77 -10.87
CA ILE A 71 2.64 -7.38 -9.59
C ILE A 71 3.87 -6.51 -9.77
N ARG A 72 3.94 -5.40 -9.03
CA ARG A 72 5.16 -4.63 -8.77
C ARG A 72 5.48 -4.65 -7.28
N VAL A 73 6.71 -5.00 -6.93
CA VAL A 73 7.14 -5.14 -5.52
C VAL A 73 8.26 -4.15 -5.22
N PHE A 74 8.11 -3.40 -4.14
CA PHE A 74 9.12 -2.49 -3.62
C PHE A 74 9.54 -2.90 -2.20
N ARG A 75 10.80 -2.63 -1.87
CA ARG A 75 11.42 -2.97 -0.58
C ARG A 75 11.91 -1.71 0.10
N GLY A 76 11.67 -1.61 1.40
CA GLY A 76 12.00 -0.43 2.18
C GLY A 76 11.13 0.78 1.80
N ASN A 77 11.60 1.97 2.17
CA ASN A 77 10.88 3.21 1.88
C ASN A 77 10.82 3.45 0.37
N THR A 78 9.67 3.90 -0.11
CA THR A 78 9.43 4.08 -1.56
C THR A 78 8.49 5.26 -1.75
N ASN A 79 8.90 6.21 -2.60
CA ASN A 79 8.05 7.30 -3.04
C ASN A 79 7.87 7.18 -4.55
N ILE A 80 6.62 7.19 -5.00
CA ILE A 80 6.26 7.06 -6.41
C ILE A 80 5.49 8.32 -6.76
N GLY A 81 6.12 9.16 -7.58
CA GLY A 81 5.57 10.46 -7.96
C GLY A 81 4.47 10.35 -9.02
N ASP A 82 4.40 9.24 -9.72
CA ASP A 82 3.50 9.01 -10.83
C ASP A 82 3.23 7.50 -10.89
N LEU A 83 1.97 7.11 -10.80
CA LEU A 83 1.52 5.72 -10.82
C LEU A 83 1.19 5.21 -12.21
N ASP A 84 1.17 6.08 -13.22
CA ASP A 84 0.93 5.71 -14.60
C ASP A 84 1.98 4.69 -15.04
N ASP A 85 1.50 3.62 -15.67
CA ASP A 85 2.31 2.53 -16.23
C ASP A 85 3.26 1.80 -15.25
N ILE A 86 3.16 2.05 -13.94
CA ILE A 86 4.11 1.56 -12.93
C ILE A 86 4.17 0.03 -12.86
N ILE A 87 3.13 -0.65 -13.35
CA ILE A 87 3.01 -2.12 -13.45
C ILE A 87 3.11 -2.59 -14.91
N ARG A 88 4.13 -2.13 -15.65
CA ARG A 88 4.41 -2.51 -17.06
C ARG A 88 3.27 -2.10 -18.00
N GLY A 89 2.88 -0.82 -17.96
CA GLY A 89 1.80 -0.29 -18.80
C GLY A 89 0.42 -0.37 -18.17
N GLU A 90 0.36 -0.61 -16.85
CA GLU A 90 -0.89 -0.68 -16.07
C GLU A 90 -0.70 0.07 -14.76
N GLU A 91 -1.75 0.77 -14.34
CA GLU A 91 -1.88 1.42 -13.03
C GLU A 91 -2.18 0.41 -11.92
N PRO A 92 -1.95 0.74 -10.65
CA PRO A 92 -2.34 -0.10 -9.53
C PRO A 92 -3.83 0.04 -9.19
N GLU A 93 -4.50 -1.10 -9.04
CA GLU A 93 -5.90 -1.21 -8.61
C GLU A 93 -6.03 -1.68 -7.15
N SER A 94 -5.01 -2.39 -6.65
CA SER A 94 -4.94 -2.79 -5.24
C SER A 94 -3.52 -2.78 -4.70
N ILE A 95 -3.40 -2.60 -3.37
CA ILE A 95 -2.11 -2.38 -2.70
C ILE A 95 -2.00 -3.22 -1.43
N ILE A 96 -0.80 -3.73 -1.16
CA ILE A 96 -0.41 -4.23 0.16
C ILE A 96 0.73 -3.38 0.71
N SER A 97 0.55 -2.89 1.93
CA SER A 97 1.51 -2.09 2.69
C SER A 97 1.86 -2.85 3.97
N SER A 98 3.11 -3.29 4.09
CA SER A 98 3.57 -4.21 5.14
C SER A 98 4.81 -3.68 5.87
N ASN A 99 4.79 -3.70 7.20
CA ASN A 99 5.93 -3.38 8.07
C ASN A 99 6.97 -4.51 8.13
N ARG A 100 6.70 -5.63 7.47
CA ARG A 100 7.56 -6.80 7.41
C ARG A 100 7.79 -7.24 5.97
N ARG A 101 8.80 -8.08 5.77
CA ARG A 101 9.09 -8.66 4.47
C ARG A 101 8.00 -9.64 4.06
N LEU A 102 7.37 -9.41 2.92
CA LEU A 102 6.57 -10.43 2.22
C LEU A 102 7.42 -11.10 1.16
N THR A 103 7.61 -12.42 1.23
CA THR A 103 8.39 -13.15 0.22
C THR A 103 7.65 -13.20 -1.11
N LEU A 104 8.35 -13.46 -2.21
CA LEU A 104 7.69 -13.63 -3.51
C LEU A 104 6.70 -14.80 -3.50
N ALA A 105 6.98 -15.86 -2.75
CA ALA A 105 6.05 -16.98 -2.57
C ALA A 105 4.77 -16.53 -1.85
N GLN A 106 4.90 -15.79 -0.74
CA GLN A 106 3.75 -15.23 -0.02
C GLN A 106 2.94 -14.27 -0.91
N ILE A 107 3.61 -13.42 -1.69
CA ILE A 107 2.94 -12.48 -2.59
C ILE A 107 2.17 -13.23 -3.69
N ARG A 108 2.74 -14.31 -4.25
CA ARG A 108 2.03 -15.16 -5.21
C ARG A 108 0.85 -15.88 -4.57
N GLU A 109 1.00 -16.34 -3.33
CA GLU A 109 -0.09 -16.98 -2.59
C GLU A 109 -1.25 -16.00 -2.40
N ILE A 110 -0.96 -14.79 -1.91
CA ILE A 110 -1.96 -13.72 -1.79
C ILE A 110 -2.59 -13.41 -3.14
N ARG A 111 -1.82 -13.39 -4.24
CA ARG A 111 -2.36 -13.18 -5.58
C ARG A 111 -3.28 -14.32 -6.02
N ASN A 112 -3.04 -15.55 -5.57
CA ASN A 112 -3.82 -16.72 -5.95
C ASN A 112 -5.10 -16.86 -5.10
N THR A 113 -5.05 -16.49 -3.82
CA THR A 113 -6.18 -16.65 -2.88
C THR A 113 -6.95 -15.36 -2.63
N GLY A 114 -6.28 -14.21 -2.72
CA GLY A 114 -6.80 -12.92 -2.24
C GLY A 114 -6.78 -12.80 -0.71
N GLU A 115 -6.17 -13.75 -0.01
CA GLU A 115 -6.14 -13.81 1.45
C GLU A 115 -4.85 -13.20 1.99
N LEU A 116 -4.98 -12.27 2.93
CA LEU A 116 -3.84 -11.64 3.57
C LEU A 116 -3.37 -12.46 4.78
N PRO A 117 -2.07 -12.44 5.09
CA PRO A 117 -1.57 -13.06 6.31
C PRO A 117 -2.18 -12.45 7.58
N ASN A 118 -2.12 -13.20 8.69
CA ASN A 118 -2.50 -12.68 10.00
C ASN A 118 -1.79 -11.35 10.33
N GLY A 119 -2.54 -10.47 11.00
CA GLY A 119 -2.08 -9.14 11.41
C GLY A 119 -2.20 -8.06 10.32
N PHE A 120 -2.83 -8.37 9.18
CA PHE A 120 -3.23 -7.37 8.19
C PHE A 120 -4.69 -6.98 8.38
N ARG A 121 -4.96 -5.68 8.24
CA ARG A 121 -6.32 -5.16 8.08
C ARG A 121 -6.64 -5.04 6.59
N THR A 122 -7.89 -5.29 6.24
CA THR A 122 -8.40 -5.04 4.89
C THR A 122 -9.11 -3.70 4.85
N ILE A 123 -8.92 -2.96 3.75
CA ILE A 123 -9.74 -1.80 3.34
C ILE A 123 -10.38 -2.13 2.00
#